data_AF-A0A3R7N0Z6-F1
#
_entry.id   AF-A0A3R7N0Z6-F1
#
_cell.length_a   1.000
_cell.length_b   1.000
_cell.length_c   1.000
_cell.angle_alpha   90.00
_cell.angle_beta   90.00
_cell.angle_gamma   90.00
#
_symmetry.space_group_name_H-M   'P 1'
#
loop_
_entity.id
_entity.type
_entity.pdbx_description
1 polymer ?
#
loop_
_entity_poly.entity_id
_entity_poly.type
_entity_poly.pdbx_seq_one_letter_code
_entity_poly.pdbx_strand_id
1 'polypeptide(L)'
;MQLLKGSDAAEKATEVMQLTTIVRGKDVYMLLGNYSRTTSKAEVPGKDGWKLFLVKGIVTGENDEKKIQWGEIHAVKPESGVHGSLTHLSGGGGSGVVLQDGTLVFPMQATDTKNGKGVFLAMRFIKPKKKWELSSGVTDGKGCRDPSIAEWGENQVVAMAPCEQGSYDVYKSPGDGKSWLGAEPISRV
;
A
#
# COMPACT_ATOMS: atom_id res chain seq x y z
N MET A 1 22.46 3.81 -2.69
CA MET A 1 21.44 2.78 -2.94
C MET A 1 21.99 1.51 -2.34
N GLN A 2 21.48 1.10 -1.18
CA GLN A 2 21.80 -0.20 -0.60
C GLN A 2 20.53 -1.02 -0.75
N LEU A 3 20.51 -1.84 -1.81
CA LEU A 3 19.45 -2.78 -2.12
C LEU A 3 19.96 -4.14 -1.68
N LEU A 4 19.25 -4.77 -0.75
CA LEU A 4 19.58 -6.11 -0.27
C LEU A 4 18.94 -7.12 -1.22
N LYS A 5 19.75 -8.08 -1.68
CA LYS A 5 19.30 -9.20 -2.53
C LYS A 5 18.48 -10.18 -1.66
N GLY A 6 17.26 -10.51 -2.08
CA GLY A 6 16.45 -11.54 -1.46
C GLY A 6 16.62 -12.88 -2.20
N SER A 7 16.90 -13.96 -1.45
CA SER A 7 17.22 -15.29 -1.98
C SER A 7 16.08 -16.32 -1.84
N ASP A 8 14.90 -15.96 -1.33
CA ASP A 8 13.87 -16.95 -0.97
C ASP A 8 12.57 -16.75 -1.77
N ALA A 9 12.64 -16.79 -3.09
CA ALA A 9 11.51 -16.54 -3.99
C ALA A 9 10.73 -17.81 -4.40
N ALA A 10 10.96 -18.97 -3.78
CA ALA A 10 10.44 -20.26 -4.25
C ALA A 10 9.76 -21.11 -3.16
N GLU A 11 9.03 -20.50 -2.23
CA GLU A 11 8.08 -21.23 -1.38
C GLU A 11 6.67 -21.11 -1.99
N LYS A 12 5.96 -22.24 -2.11
CA LYS A 12 4.65 -22.34 -2.79
C LYS A 12 3.67 -21.29 -2.26
N ALA A 13 2.99 -20.59 -3.18
CA ALA A 13 1.98 -19.58 -2.87
C ALA A 13 0.74 -20.17 -2.16
N THR A 14 0.86 -20.47 -0.87
CA THR A 14 -0.27 -20.67 0.07
C THR A 14 -0.68 -19.36 0.75
N GLU A 15 -0.05 -18.25 0.37
CA GLU A 15 -0.19 -16.91 0.96
C GLU A 15 -1.08 -16.02 0.07
N VAL A 16 -1.89 -15.16 0.70
CA VAL A 16 -2.73 -14.23 -0.04
C VAL A 16 -1.86 -13.04 -0.44
N MET A 17 -1.49 -13.00 -1.72
CA MET A 17 -0.83 -11.83 -2.30
C MET A 17 -1.86 -10.77 -2.66
N GLN A 18 -2.02 -9.74 -1.81
CA GLN A 18 -2.73 -8.53 -2.22
C GLN A 18 -1.81 -7.66 -3.06
N LEU A 19 -2.00 -7.78 -4.37
CA LEU A 19 -1.25 -7.07 -5.38
C LEU A 19 -1.84 -5.67 -5.60
N THR A 20 -0.98 -4.66 -5.55
CA THR A 20 -1.35 -3.28 -5.86
C THR A 20 -0.45 -2.71 -6.94
N THR A 21 -1.01 -2.04 -7.95
CA THR A 21 -0.27 -1.52 -9.11
C THR A 21 -0.27 0.00 -9.19
N ILE A 22 0.82 0.60 -9.68
CA ILE A 22 0.86 2.01 -10.10
C ILE A 22 1.45 2.07 -11.49
N VAL A 23 0.84 2.85 -12.39
CA VAL A 23 1.35 3.08 -13.74
C VAL A 23 1.77 4.54 -13.89
N ARG A 24 3.00 4.78 -14.37
CA ARG A 24 3.52 6.11 -14.67
C ARG A 24 4.21 6.10 -16.03
N GLY A 25 3.54 6.61 -17.06
CA GLY A 25 4.04 6.54 -18.42
C GLY A 25 4.23 5.07 -18.85
N LYS A 26 5.47 4.68 -19.19
CA LYS A 26 5.81 3.28 -19.52
C LYS A 26 6.18 2.44 -18.30
N ASP A 27 6.36 3.06 -17.13
CA ASP A 27 6.73 2.35 -15.91
C ASP A 27 5.50 1.76 -15.22
N VAL A 28 5.58 0.48 -14.84
CA VAL A 28 4.60 -0.22 -14.02
C VAL A 28 5.27 -0.61 -12.71
N TYR A 29 4.66 -0.27 -11.58
CA TYR A 29 5.12 -0.64 -10.25
C TYR A 29 4.13 -1.61 -9.65
N MET A 30 4.61 -2.75 -9.17
CA MET A 30 3.79 -3.80 -8.59
C MET A 30 4.25 -4.08 -7.17
N LEU A 31 3.41 -3.72 -6.20
CA LEU A 31 3.62 -4.00 -4.79
C LEU A 31 2.94 -5.32 -4.42
N LEU A 32 3.69 -6.18 -3.73
CA LEU A 32 3.27 -7.48 -3.26
C LEU A 32 3.44 -7.52 -1.74
N GLY A 33 2.35 -7.75 -1.01
CA GLY A 33 2.39 -8.10 0.39
C GLY A 33 2.39 -9.62 0.54
N ASN A 34 3.33 -10.15 1.32
CA ASN A 34 3.27 -11.53 1.77
C ASN A 34 2.56 -11.55 3.13
N TYR A 35 1.31 -12.04 3.14
CA TYR A 35 0.61 -12.39 4.38
C TYR A 35 -0.09 -13.74 4.26
N SER A 36 0.16 -14.62 5.22
CA SER A 36 -0.49 -15.92 5.36
C SER A 36 -1.80 -15.78 6.14
N ARG A 37 -2.93 -16.10 5.51
CA ARG A 37 -4.21 -16.28 6.24
C ARG A 37 -4.22 -17.53 7.12
N THR A 38 -3.30 -18.47 6.91
CA THR A 38 -3.35 -19.84 7.43
C THR A 38 -2.31 -20.15 8.51
N THR A 39 -1.55 -19.17 9.00
CA THR A 39 -0.60 -19.39 10.10
C THR A 39 -0.82 -18.44 11.26
N SER A 40 -1.20 -19.03 12.39
CA SER A 40 -1.36 -18.46 13.73
C SER A 40 -0.05 -17.97 14.38
N LYS A 41 1.01 -17.73 13.61
CA LYS A 41 2.25 -17.16 14.16
C LYS A 41 2.07 -15.66 14.24
N ALA A 42 2.18 -15.12 15.47
CA ALA A 42 2.20 -13.69 15.70
C ALA A 42 3.29 -13.05 14.83
N GLU A 43 2.90 -12.17 13.91
CA GLU A 43 3.85 -11.38 13.15
C GLU A 43 4.51 -10.36 14.08
N VAL A 44 5.82 -10.17 13.92
CA VAL A 44 6.56 -9.16 14.68
C VAL A 44 6.01 -7.79 14.28
N PRO A 45 5.53 -6.96 15.23
CA PRO A 45 5.06 -5.63 14.88
C PRO A 45 6.20 -4.77 14.29
N GLY A 46 5.86 -3.96 13.30
CA GLY A 46 6.81 -3.01 12.70
C GLY A 46 7.68 -3.59 11.58
N LYS A 47 8.71 -2.82 11.22
CA LYS A 47 9.50 -2.99 9.98
C LYS A 47 10.12 -4.38 9.81
N ASP A 48 10.43 -5.06 10.90
CA ASP A 48 11.14 -6.34 10.88
C ASP A 48 10.20 -7.52 10.63
N GLY A 49 8.89 -7.35 10.87
CA GLY A 49 7.88 -8.35 10.51
C GLY A 49 7.27 -8.14 9.13
N TRP A 50 7.24 -6.88 8.65
CA TRP A 50 6.60 -6.56 7.36
C TRP A 50 7.36 -7.15 6.18
N LYS A 51 6.67 -8.00 5.40
CA LYS A 51 7.20 -8.63 4.18
C LYS A 51 6.57 -8.00 2.94
N LEU A 52 7.14 -6.88 2.50
CA LEU A 52 6.74 -6.18 1.28
C LEU A 52 7.78 -6.33 0.18
N PHE A 53 7.32 -6.59 -1.04
CA PHE A 53 8.15 -6.67 -2.24
C PHE A 53 7.62 -5.75 -3.33
N LEU A 54 8.53 -5.12 -4.07
CA LEU A 54 8.23 -4.24 -5.19
C LEU A 54 8.95 -4.72 -6.44
N VAL A 55 8.22 -4.80 -7.54
CA VAL A 55 8.77 -5.08 -8.86
C VAL A 55 8.47 -3.91 -9.77
N LYS A 56 9.47 -3.46 -10.54
CA LYS A 56 9.28 -2.47 -11.60
C LYS A 56 9.23 -3.17 -12.95
N GLY A 57 8.16 -2.99 -13.69
CA GLY A 57 8.04 -3.34 -15.10
C GLY A 57 8.17 -2.11 -16.01
N ILE A 58 8.57 -2.33 -17.25
CA ILE A 58 8.59 -1.30 -18.30
C ILE A 58 7.81 -1.83 -19.51
N VAL A 59 6.82 -1.08 -19.96
CA VAL A 59 6.09 -1.36 -21.20
C VAL A 59 7.01 -1.07 -22.39
N THR A 60 7.21 -2.08 -23.23
CA THR A 60 8.04 -2.04 -24.44
C THR A 60 7.25 -2.53 -25.65
N GLY A 61 7.73 -2.26 -26.85
CA GLY A 61 7.01 -2.56 -28.10
C GLY A 61 5.96 -1.50 -28.46
N GLU A 62 5.44 -1.60 -29.69
CA GLU A 62 4.41 -0.73 -30.26
C GLU A 62 3.25 -1.58 -30.78
N ASN A 63 2.06 -0.99 -30.91
CA ASN A 63 0.85 -1.66 -31.42
C ASN A 63 0.59 -3.01 -30.71
N ASP A 64 0.53 -4.09 -31.49
CA ASP A 64 0.20 -5.45 -31.03
C ASP A 64 1.39 -6.17 -30.39
N GLU A 65 2.60 -5.59 -30.42
CA GLU A 65 3.81 -6.16 -29.82
C GLU A 65 4.07 -5.66 -28.38
N LYS A 66 3.12 -4.93 -27.79
CA LYS A 66 3.26 -4.37 -26.44
C LYS A 66 3.45 -5.48 -25.41
N LYS A 67 4.55 -5.42 -24.68
CA LYS A 67 4.90 -6.37 -23.60
C LYS A 67 5.48 -5.63 -22.40
N ILE A 68 5.32 -6.22 -21.22
CA ILE A 68 5.92 -5.71 -19.98
C ILE A 68 7.22 -6.49 -19.73
N GLN A 69 8.34 -5.77 -19.70
CA GLN A 69 9.60 -6.32 -19.23
C GLN A 69 9.70 -6.09 -17.72
N TRP A 70 9.56 -7.17 -16.94
CA TRP A 70 9.70 -7.13 -15.49
C TRP A 70 11.18 -7.09 -15.08
N GLY A 71 11.51 -6.19 -14.17
CA GLY A 71 12.81 -6.13 -13.51
C GLY A 71 12.90 -7.07 -12.31
N GLU A 72 13.95 -6.87 -11.51
CA GLU A 72 14.18 -7.63 -10.28
C GLU A 72 13.14 -7.31 -9.19
N ILE A 73 12.93 -8.28 -8.30
CA ILE A 73 12.13 -8.12 -7.10
C ILE A 73 12.97 -7.45 -6.01
N HIS A 74 12.45 -6.38 -5.41
CA HIS A 74 13.11 -5.67 -4.33
C HIS A 74 12.29 -5.72 -3.04
N ALA A 75 12.93 -6.08 -1.93
CA ALA A 75 12.31 -5.93 -0.61
C ALA A 75 12.11 -4.44 -0.28
N VAL A 76 10.94 -4.09 0.24
CA VAL A 76 10.60 -2.72 0.65
C VAL A 76 10.46 -2.66 2.16
N LYS A 77 11.21 -1.74 2.78
CA LYS A 77 11.11 -1.42 4.20
C LYS A 77 10.71 0.04 4.35
N PRO A 78 9.41 0.35 4.46
CA PRO A 78 8.98 1.74 4.56
C PRO A 78 9.35 2.35 5.92
N GLU A 79 9.71 3.63 5.90
CA GLU A 79 9.71 4.47 7.09
C GLU A 79 8.26 4.66 7.56
N SER A 80 8.04 4.88 8.86
CA SER A 80 6.71 5.10 9.45
C SER A 80 6.85 5.97 10.70
N GLY A 81 5.88 6.83 10.94
CA GLY A 81 5.73 7.44 12.27
C GLY A 81 5.08 6.50 13.29
N VAL A 82 4.50 5.37 12.84
CA VAL A 82 3.55 4.53 13.59
C VAL A 82 4.15 3.15 13.94
N HIS A 83 5.48 3.05 13.94
CA HIS A 83 6.23 1.78 13.86
C HIS A 83 5.91 0.71 14.91
N GLY A 84 5.39 1.05 16.08
CA GLY A 84 5.33 0.12 17.22
C GLY A 84 4.09 -0.76 17.30
N SER A 85 3.02 -0.47 16.56
CA SER A 85 1.71 -1.12 16.79
C SER A 85 1.01 -1.68 15.56
N LEU A 86 1.74 -1.97 14.47
CA LEU A 86 1.14 -2.49 13.24
C LEU A 86 1.77 -3.82 12.81
N THR A 87 0.92 -4.79 12.50
CA THR A 87 1.26 -6.10 11.89
C THR A 87 0.52 -6.29 10.58
N HIS A 88 0.91 -7.29 9.78
CA HIS A 88 0.20 -7.68 8.57
C HIS A 88 0.09 -6.55 7.52
N LEU A 89 1.17 -5.78 7.38
CA LEU A 89 1.21 -4.66 6.43
C LEU A 89 1.19 -5.18 4.98
N SER A 90 0.22 -4.71 4.20
CA SER A 90 0.03 -5.09 2.80
C SER A 90 -0.55 -3.94 1.98
N GLY A 91 -0.53 -4.06 0.65
CA GLY A 91 -1.27 -3.14 -0.21
C GLY A 91 -2.78 -3.38 -0.09
N GLY A 92 -3.58 -2.35 -0.33
CA GLY A 92 -5.05 -2.43 -0.31
C GLY A 92 -5.65 -3.24 -1.47
N GLY A 93 -4.83 -3.60 -2.46
CA GLY A 93 -5.28 -4.22 -3.70
C GLY A 93 -5.53 -3.18 -4.80
N GLY A 94 -5.78 -3.67 -6.02
CA GLY A 94 -6.15 -2.81 -7.15
C GLY A 94 -5.03 -1.86 -7.59
N SER A 95 -5.34 -0.58 -7.65
CA SER A 95 -4.44 0.46 -8.15
C SER A 95 -4.15 1.54 -7.11
N GLY A 96 -2.90 1.96 -7.04
CA GLY A 96 -2.52 3.22 -6.42
C GLY A 96 -2.58 4.39 -7.40
N VAL A 97 -2.07 5.54 -6.98
CA VAL A 97 -2.17 6.81 -7.71
C VAL A 97 -0.80 7.45 -7.94
N VAL A 98 -0.66 8.13 -9.08
CA VAL A 98 0.43 9.07 -9.33
C VAL A 98 -0.14 10.47 -9.17
N LEU A 99 0.35 11.22 -8.19
CA LEU A 99 -0.12 12.58 -7.93
C LEU A 99 0.42 13.56 -8.98
N GLN A 100 -0.15 14.76 -9.04
CA GLN A 100 0.28 15.83 -9.97
C GLN A 100 1.78 16.17 -9.87
N ASP A 101 2.36 16.12 -8.67
CA ASP A 101 3.80 16.33 -8.44
C ASP A 101 4.68 15.13 -8.86
N GLY A 102 4.06 14.06 -9.35
CA GLY A 102 4.69 12.82 -9.76
C GLY A 102 5.05 11.88 -8.60
N THR A 103 4.53 12.11 -7.40
CA THR A 103 4.65 11.19 -6.26
C THR A 103 3.83 9.92 -6.51
N LEU A 104 4.42 8.76 -6.21
CA LEU A 104 3.73 7.47 -6.26
C LEU A 104 3.12 7.19 -4.89
N VAL A 105 1.84 6.81 -4.85
CA VAL A 105 1.12 6.51 -3.60
C VAL A 105 0.40 5.18 -3.72
N PHE A 106 0.81 4.21 -2.90
CA PHE A 106 0.10 2.95 -2.73
C PHE A 106 -0.95 3.09 -1.62
N PRO A 107 -2.19 2.63 -1.84
CA PRO A 107 -3.14 2.37 -0.76
C PRO A 107 -2.63 1.17 0.04
N MET A 108 -2.59 1.30 1.35
CA MET A 108 -2.03 0.29 2.25
C MET A 108 -3.02 -0.09 3.34
N GLN A 109 -2.82 -1.27 3.92
CA GLN A 109 -3.57 -1.69 5.09
C GLN A 109 -2.71 -2.50 6.06
N ALA A 110 -3.12 -2.52 7.33
CA ALA A 110 -2.46 -3.25 8.40
C ALA A 110 -3.48 -3.66 9.47
N THR A 111 -3.00 -4.40 10.47
CA THR A 111 -3.73 -4.67 11.72
C THR A 111 -3.09 -3.88 12.85
N ASP A 112 -3.90 -3.12 13.59
CA ASP A 112 -3.45 -2.43 14.80
C ASP A 112 -3.38 -3.43 15.97
N THR A 113 -2.20 -3.56 16.59
CA THR A 113 -1.98 -4.48 17.70
C THR A 113 -2.68 -4.06 18.98
N LYS A 114 -3.09 -2.79 19.12
CA LYS A 114 -3.78 -2.28 20.31
C LYS A 114 -5.21 -2.81 20.42
N ASN A 115 -5.91 -2.94 19.30
CA ASN A 115 -7.33 -3.32 19.26
C ASN A 115 -7.63 -4.51 18.34
N GLY A 116 -6.63 -5.02 17.62
CA GLY A 116 -6.77 -6.14 16.68
C GLY A 116 -7.50 -5.80 15.38
N LYS A 117 -7.82 -4.52 15.13
CA LYS A 117 -8.66 -4.10 14.02
C LYS A 117 -7.85 -3.76 12.77
N GLY A 118 -8.51 -3.90 11.62
CA GLY A 118 -8.00 -3.39 10.35
C GLY A 118 -7.89 -1.86 10.36
N VAL A 119 -6.78 -1.38 9.84
CA VAL A 119 -6.58 0.04 9.57
C VAL A 119 -6.05 0.20 8.15
N PHE A 120 -6.41 1.30 7.51
CA PHE A 120 -5.83 1.66 6.22
C PHE A 120 -4.85 2.84 6.38
N LEU A 121 -3.85 2.87 5.48
CA LEU A 121 -2.73 3.79 5.41
C LEU A 121 -2.46 4.17 3.95
N ALA A 122 -1.53 5.08 3.71
CA ALA A 122 -0.87 5.23 2.41
C ALA A 122 0.63 4.97 2.54
N MET A 123 1.26 4.46 1.48
CA MET A 123 2.72 4.40 1.35
C MET A 123 3.16 5.23 0.15
N ARG A 124 3.99 6.23 0.41
CA ARG A 124 4.42 7.23 -0.57
C ARG A 124 5.89 7.06 -0.92
N PHE A 125 6.24 7.27 -2.19
CA PHE A 125 7.63 7.35 -2.60
C PHE A 125 8.15 8.78 -2.49
N ILE A 126 9.06 9.03 -1.55
CA ILE A 126 9.59 10.37 -1.26
C ILE A 126 10.92 10.60 -2.00
N LYS A 127 10.92 11.61 -2.87
CA LYS A 127 12.11 12.19 -3.50
C LYS A 127 12.60 13.40 -2.68
N PRO A 128 13.92 13.69 -2.60
CA PRO A 128 15.04 12.98 -3.23
C PRO A 128 15.59 11.80 -2.41
N LYS A 129 15.04 11.55 -1.21
CA LYS A 129 15.55 10.52 -0.29
C LYS A 129 15.49 9.09 -0.86
N LYS A 130 14.69 8.87 -1.91
CA LYS A 130 14.45 7.56 -2.56
C LYS A 130 14.00 6.51 -1.54
N LYS A 131 13.10 6.91 -0.65
CA LYS A 131 12.54 6.08 0.41
C LYS A 131 11.04 5.95 0.25
N TRP A 132 10.51 4.82 0.71
CA TRP A 132 9.09 4.64 0.93
C TRP A 132 8.75 5.07 2.36
N GLU A 133 7.65 5.81 2.53
CA GLU A 133 7.19 6.32 3.81
C GLU A 133 5.69 6.03 3.96
N LEU A 134 5.29 5.45 5.09
CA LEU A 134 3.90 5.27 5.48
C LEU A 134 3.32 6.57 6.04
N SER A 135 2.03 6.80 5.80
CA SER A 135 1.28 7.86 6.46
C SER A 135 1.41 7.76 7.99
N SER A 136 1.48 8.91 8.66
CA SER A 136 1.55 8.99 10.12
C SER A 136 0.20 8.76 10.78
N GLY A 137 -0.89 9.03 10.06
CA GLY A 137 -2.25 8.71 10.50
C GLY A 137 -2.70 7.32 10.06
N VAL A 138 -3.46 6.66 10.93
CA VAL A 138 -4.30 5.47 10.66
C VAL A 138 -5.76 5.84 10.85
N THR A 139 -6.68 5.02 10.37
CA THR A 139 -8.12 5.21 10.62
C THR A 139 -8.53 4.95 12.05
N ASP A 140 -9.72 5.45 12.40
CA ASP A 140 -10.38 5.45 13.71
C ASP A 140 -10.78 4.07 14.26
N GLY A 141 -10.17 2.98 13.78
CA GLY A 141 -10.42 1.64 14.31
C GLY A 141 -11.83 1.11 14.01
N LYS A 142 -12.43 1.51 12.89
CA LYS A 142 -13.66 0.88 12.33
C LYS A 142 -13.40 -0.41 11.54
N GLY A 143 -12.17 -0.93 11.59
CA GLY A 143 -11.81 -2.15 10.88
C GLY A 143 -11.77 -1.99 9.36
N CYS A 144 -11.62 -0.76 8.86
CA CYS A 144 -11.64 -0.48 7.42
C CYS A 144 -10.43 -1.07 6.70
N ARG A 145 -10.70 -1.81 5.62
CA ARG A 145 -9.71 -2.58 4.85
C ARG A 145 -9.98 -2.43 3.35
N ASP A 146 -9.06 -2.92 2.55
CA ASP A 146 -9.06 -2.91 1.09
C ASP A 146 -9.32 -1.50 0.51
N PRO A 147 -8.55 -0.47 0.96
CA PRO A 147 -8.74 0.91 0.53
C PRO A 147 -8.49 1.09 -0.97
N SER A 148 -9.34 1.91 -1.60
CA SER A 148 -9.08 2.50 -2.91
C SER A 148 -8.71 3.97 -2.74
N ILE A 149 -7.74 4.47 -3.51
CA ILE A 149 -7.20 5.83 -3.37
C ILE A 149 -7.26 6.60 -4.70
N ALA A 150 -7.57 7.89 -4.64
CA ALA A 150 -7.57 8.78 -5.79
C ALA A 150 -7.09 10.19 -5.41
N GLU A 151 -6.53 10.91 -6.37
CA GLU A 151 -6.32 12.36 -6.25
C GLU A 151 -7.66 13.07 -6.52
N TRP A 152 -8.00 14.08 -5.74
CA TRP A 152 -9.28 14.79 -5.82
C TRP A 152 -9.08 16.30 -5.73
N GLY A 153 -9.70 17.05 -6.64
CA GLY A 153 -9.64 18.52 -6.62
C GLY A 153 -8.21 19.07 -6.66
N GLU A 154 -7.99 20.19 -5.98
CA GLU A 154 -6.67 20.81 -5.86
C GLU A 154 -5.96 20.31 -4.60
N ASN A 155 -4.81 19.62 -4.80
CA ASN A 155 -3.89 19.23 -3.72
C ASN A 155 -4.58 18.43 -2.58
N GLN A 156 -5.38 17.43 -2.94
CA GLN A 156 -6.03 16.53 -1.99
C GLN A 156 -6.01 15.08 -2.50
N VAL A 157 -5.89 14.14 -1.57
CA VAL A 157 -6.02 12.70 -1.81
C VAL A 157 -7.23 12.19 -1.05
N VAL A 158 -8.05 11.36 -1.68
CA VAL A 158 -9.18 10.68 -1.04
C VAL A 158 -8.93 9.19 -1.00
N ALA A 159 -9.33 8.56 0.10
CA ALA A 159 -9.39 7.12 0.21
C ALA A 159 -10.79 6.68 0.60
N MET A 160 -11.25 5.58 0.02
CA MET A 160 -12.50 4.93 0.38
C MET A 160 -12.20 3.49 0.77
N ALA A 161 -12.82 3.01 1.84
CA ALA A 161 -12.63 1.64 2.30
C ALA A 161 -13.96 1.09 2.87
N PRO A 162 -14.31 -0.18 2.58
CA PRO A 162 -15.31 -0.88 3.37
C PRO A 162 -14.84 -1.06 4.81
N CYS A 163 -15.76 -0.91 5.76
CA CYS A 163 -15.51 -1.00 7.19
C CYS A 163 -16.36 -2.10 7.84
N GLU A 164 -16.07 -2.41 9.11
CA GLU A 164 -16.94 -3.28 9.92
C GLU A 164 -18.36 -2.71 9.91
N GLN A 165 -19.37 -3.58 9.94
CA GLN A 165 -20.79 -3.23 9.87
C GLN A 165 -21.31 -2.80 8.49
N GLY A 166 -20.48 -2.93 7.44
CA GLY A 166 -20.92 -2.81 6.05
C GLY A 166 -21.05 -1.37 5.53
N SER A 167 -20.54 -0.38 6.27
CA SER A 167 -20.37 0.98 5.75
C SER A 167 -19.14 1.08 4.85
N TYR A 168 -19.15 2.07 3.96
CA TYR A 168 -17.94 2.59 3.33
C TYR A 168 -17.64 3.93 3.97
N ASP A 169 -16.40 4.14 4.39
CA ASP A 169 -15.98 5.45 4.91
C ASP A 169 -15.03 6.10 3.90
N VAL A 170 -15.22 7.39 3.66
CA VAL A 170 -14.34 8.22 2.85
C VAL A 170 -13.49 9.12 3.73
N TYR A 171 -12.20 9.12 3.44
CA TYR A 171 -11.17 9.81 4.19
C TYR A 171 -10.46 10.79 3.26
N LYS A 172 -10.19 11.97 3.78
CA LYS A 172 -9.54 13.04 3.02
C LYS A 172 -8.13 13.22 3.55
N SER A 173 -7.18 13.52 2.69
CA SER A 173 -5.81 13.87 3.07
C SER A 173 -5.38 15.08 2.24
N PRO A 174 -4.57 16.00 2.78
CA PRO A 174 -3.84 16.94 1.95
C PRO A 174 -3.09 16.20 0.82
N GLY A 175 -2.72 16.89 -0.26
CA GLY A 175 -2.07 16.28 -1.43
C GLY A 175 -0.77 15.52 -1.08
N ASP A 176 -0.21 15.81 0.10
CA ASP A 176 0.91 15.06 0.65
C ASP A 176 0.56 13.71 1.27
N GLY A 177 -0.70 13.28 1.34
CA GLY A 177 -1.13 11.92 1.69
C GLY A 177 -0.57 11.40 3.02
N LYS A 178 -0.05 12.29 3.88
CA LYS A 178 0.69 11.91 5.10
C LYS A 178 -0.25 11.67 6.27
N SER A 179 -1.40 12.32 6.26
CA SER A 179 -2.37 12.29 7.36
C SER A 179 -3.78 12.18 6.82
N TRP A 180 -4.60 11.34 7.45
CA TRP A 180 -6.01 11.17 7.10
C TRP A 180 -6.86 12.03 8.03
N LEU A 181 -7.74 12.84 7.44
CA LEU A 181 -8.61 13.81 8.08
C LEU A 181 -10.06 13.38 7.90
N GLY A 182 -10.75 13.17 9.02
CA GLY A 182 -12.15 12.83 9.07
C GLY A 182 -12.48 11.47 8.43
N ALA A 183 -13.68 10.99 8.73
CA ALA A 183 -14.30 9.85 8.07
C ALA A 183 -15.75 10.24 7.78
N GLU A 184 -16.11 10.33 6.50
CA GLU A 184 -17.49 10.56 6.08
C GLU A 184 -18.08 9.20 5.67
N PRO A 185 -19.02 8.63 6.44
CA PRO A 185 -19.65 7.38 6.08
C PRO A 185 -20.56 7.60 4.86
N ILE A 186 -20.36 6.79 3.83
CA ILE A 186 -21.28 6.65 2.72
C ILE A 186 -22.09 5.39 2.98
N SER A 187 -23.22 5.56 3.65
CA SER A 187 -24.24 4.52 3.72
C SER A 187 -25.16 4.67 2.50
N ARG A 188 -25.26 3.62 1.66
CA ARG A 188 -26.09 3.54 0.43
C ARG A 188 -25.43 4.13 -0.83
N VAL A 189 -24.46 3.40 -1.39
CA VAL A 189 -24.02 3.55 -2.79
C VAL A 189 -24.86 2.66 -3.69
#